data_AF-A0A519VAD2-F1
#
_entry.id   AF-A0A519VAD2-F1
#
_cell.length_a   1.000
_cell.length_b   1.000
_cell.length_c   1.000
_cell.angle_alpha   90.00
_cell.angle_beta   90.00
_cell.angle_gamma   90.00
#
_symmetry.space_group_name_H-M   'P 1'
#
loop_
_entity.id
_entity.type
_entity.pdbx_description
1 polymer ?
#
loop_
_entity_poly.entity_id
_entity_poly.type
_entity_poly.pdbx_seq_one_letter_code
_entity_poly.pdbx_strand_id
1 'polypeptide(L)'
;AQGYAITTDEAKKLLAHYEKLDGGGIYNNRKLPFELFGQLQENYTAIGWGSMEHSADYVELAAYGPGSTLMKPFVRNTELHNLMLNAAGVKV
;
A
#
# COMPACT_ATOMS: atom_id res chain seq x y z
N ALA A 1 9.33 -17.61 -5.24
CA ALA A 1 10.31 -16.80 -4.48
C ALA A 1 10.93 -15.79 -5.45
N GLN A 2 11.26 -14.58 -4.99
CA GLN A 2 11.75 -13.46 -5.84
C GLN A 2 13.17 -13.64 -6.42
N GLY A 3 13.67 -14.87 -6.51
CA GLY A 3 14.95 -15.18 -7.17
C GLY A 3 16.22 -14.88 -6.37
N TYR A 4 16.12 -14.36 -5.15
CA TYR A 4 17.27 -14.13 -4.26
C TYR A 4 17.10 -14.89 -2.92
N ALA A 5 18.21 -15.05 -2.20
CA ALA A 5 18.23 -15.56 -0.84
C ALA A 5 18.83 -14.50 0.09
N ILE A 6 18.18 -14.26 1.22
CA ILE A 6 18.73 -13.41 2.27
C ILE A 6 19.89 -14.13 2.97
N THR A 7 20.78 -13.35 3.57
CA THR A 7 21.87 -13.88 4.38
C THR A 7 21.36 -14.52 5.66
N THR A 8 22.16 -15.41 6.26
CA THR A 8 21.84 -16.01 7.56
C THR A 8 21.66 -14.95 8.66
N ASP A 9 22.42 -13.87 8.62
CA ASP A 9 22.34 -12.82 9.64
C ASP A 9 21.08 -11.96 9.49
N GLU A 10 20.64 -11.69 8.26
CA GLU A 10 19.33 -11.08 7.99
C GLU A 10 18.18 -11.98 8.45
N ALA A 11 18.28 -13.29 8.20
CA ALA A 11 17.30 -14.26 8.66
C ALA A 11 17.20 -14.30 10.20
N LYS A 12 18.34 -14.26 10.90
CA LYS A 12 18.36 -14.18 12.38
C LYS A 12 17.67 -12.92 12.91
N LYS A 13 17.89 -11.75 12.27
CA LYS A 13 17.24 -10.50 12.65
C LYS A 13 15.73 -10.60 12.56
N LEU A 14 15.20 -11.21 11.49
CA LEU A 14 13.77 -11.46 11.34
C LEU A 14 13.24 -12.45 12.39
N LEU A 15 13.96 -13.56 12.61
CA LEU A 15 13.54 -14.60 13.55
C LEU A 15 13.42 -14.10 14.99
N ALA A 16 14.30 -13.19 15.41
CA ALA A 16 14.31 -12.62 16.77
C ALA A 16 12.97 -11.95 17.16
N HIS A 17 12.16 -11.50 16.20
CA HIS A 17 10.82 -10.95 16.45
C HIS A 17 9.79 -12.00 16.89
N TYR A 18 10.04 -13.27 16.61
CA TYR A 18 9.14 -14.39 16.95
C TYR A 18 9.54 -15.11 18.24
N GLU A 19 10.77 -14.92 18.72
CA GLU A 19 11.30 -15.62 19.89
C GLU A 19 10.73 -15.09 21.23
N LYS A 20 10.22 -13.85 21.26
CA LYS A 20 9.61 -13.25 22.45
C LYS A 20 8.10 -13.49 22.47
N LEU A 21 7.67 -14.56 23.12
CA LEU A 21 6.26 -14.90 23.32
C LEU A 21 5.67 -14.17 24.53
N ASP A 22 5.33 -12.88 24.38
CA ASP A 22 4.70 -12.06 25.43
C ASP A 22 3.17 -12.29 25.58
N GLY A 23 2.66 -13.44 25.10
CA GLY A 23 1.24 -13.79 25.14
C GLY A 23 0.37 -13.12 24.07
N GLY A 24 0.84 -12.05 23.41
CA GLY A 24 0.17 -11.40 22.26
C GLY A 24 0.83 -11.65 20.90
N GLY A 25 1.85 -12.53 20.88
CA GLY A 25 3.05 -12.44 20.03
C GLY A 25 2.94 -12.76 18.54
N ILE A 26 1.81 -13.25 18.02
CA ILE A 26 1.65 -13.49 16.57
C ILE A 26 0.30 -13.05 16.00
N TYR A 27 -0.67 -12.74 16.87
CA TYR A 27 -2.01 -12.30 16.46
C TYR A 27 -2.06 -10.79 16.20
N ASN A 28 -1.08 -10.03 16.68
CA ASN A 28 -0.97 -8.62 16.41
C ASN A 28 -0.01 -8.39 15.24
N ASN A 29 -0.56 -8.14 14.04
CA ASN A 29 0.22 -7.88 12.83
C ASN A 29 1.19 -6.69 12.97
N ARG A 30 0.92 -5.73 13.88
CA ARG A 30 1.83 -4.60 14.14
C ARG A 30 3.10 -5.00 14.89
N LYS A 31 3.14 -6.19 15.49
CA LYS A 31 4.35 -6.75 16.14
C LYS A 31 5.21 -7.59 15.18
N LEU A 32 4.74 -7.85 13.96
CA LEU A 32 5.46 -8.63 12.97
C LEU A 32 6.52 -7.78 12.26
N PRO A 33 7.67 -8.36 11.85
CA PRO A 33 8.80 -7.63 11.29
C PRO A 33 8.62 -7.26 9.80
N PHE A 34 7.44 -6.79 9.40
CA PHE A 34 7.17 -6.48 8.00
C PHE A 34 7.97 -5.29 7.47
N GLU A 35 8.13 -4.26 8.29
CA GLU A 35 8.97 -3.10 7.95
C GLU A 35 10.43 -3.53 7.72
N LEU A 36 11.01 -4.24 8.71
CA LEU A 36 12.36 -4.78 8.61
C LEU A 36 12.51 -5.70 7.39
N PHE A 37 11.52 -6.56 7.13
CA PHE A 37 11.55 -7.42 5.96
C PHE A 37 11.60 -6.59 4.67
N GLY A 38 10.74 -5.59 4.52
CA GLY A 38 10.75 -4.67 3.37
C GLY A 38 12.09 -3.97 3.17
N GLN A 39 12.68 -3.42 4.25
CA GLN A 39 14.00 -2.78 4.23
C GLN A 39 15.12 -3.72 3.78
N LEU A 40 15.07 -5.00 4.19
CA LEU A 40 16.04 -5.98 3.73
C LEU A 40 15.91 -6.27 2.23
N GLN A 41 14.68 -6.35 1.70
CA GLN A 41 14.44 -6.61 0.28
C GLN A 41 14.90 -5.48 -0.64
N GLU A 42 15.00 -4.24 -0.14
CA GLU A 42 15.47 -3.11 -0.92
C GLU A 42 16.87 -3.34 -1.48
N ASN A 43 17.75 -3.99 -0.72
CA ASN A 43 19.11 -4.34 -1.16
C ASN A 43 19.14 -5.34 -2.33
N TYR A 44 18.07 -6.12 -2.51
CA TYR A 44 17.99 -7.17 -3.54
C TYR A 44 17.13 -6.76 -4.74
N THR A 45 16.15 -5.88 -4.52
CA THR A 45 15.14 -5.49 -5.52
C THR A 45 15.28 -4.04 -5.98
N ALA A 46 16.05 -3.21 -5.26
CA ALA A 46 16.08 -1.76 -5.39
C ALA A 46 14.69 -1.10 -5.20
N ILE A 47 13.76 -1.77 -4.52
CA ILE A 47 12.42 -1.28 -4.18
C ILE A 47 12.37 -1.00 -2.68
N GLY A 48 12.22 0.27 -2.32
CA GLY A 48 12.07 0.74 -0.94
C GLY A 48 10.65 1.15 -0.58
N TRP A 49 10.37 1.24 0.72
CA TRP A 49 9.09 1.66 1.28
C TRP A 49 9.28 2.86 2.21
N GLY A 50 8.55 3.95 1.98
CA GLY A 50 8.69 5.19 2.78
C GLY A 50 7.93 5.18 4.12
N SER A 51 6.95 4.28 4.28
CA SER A 51 6.08 4.18 5.46
C SER A 51 5.39 2.82 5.50
N MET A 52 4.89 2.43 6.68
CA MET A 52 3.97 1.31 6.88
C MET A 52 2.49 1.71 6.81
N GLU A 53 2.22 2.98 6.52
CA GLU A 53 0.89 3.60 6.46
C GLU A 53 0.63 4.21 5.08
N HIS A 54 -0.57 4.77 4.89
CA HIS A 54 -0.97 5.45 3.65
C HIS A 54 -0.13 6.72 3.36
N SER A 55 0.07 7.01 2.07
CA SER A 55 0.58 8.30 1.60
C SER A 55 -0.56 9.23 1.15
N ALA A 56 -0.23 10.51 0.96
CA ALA A 56 -1.15 11.54 0.50
C ALA A 56 -0.93 11.93 -0.98
N ASP A 57 -0.30 11.04 -1.75
CA ASP A 57 -0.02 11.30 -3.16
C ASP A 57 -1.32 11.42 -3.96
N TYR A 58 -1.32 12.28 -4.98
CA TYR A 58 -2.42 12.30 -5.95
C TYR A 58 -2.42 11.01 -6.77
N VAL A 59 -3.61 10.47 -7.02
CA VAL A 59 -3.79 9.23 -7.80
C VAL A 59 -4.28 9.55 -9.21
N GLU A 60 -3.88 8.72 -10.17
CA GLU A 60 -4.36 8.82 -11.55
C GLU A 60 -5.82 8.39 -11.66
N LEU A 61 -6.57 9.06 -12.54
CA LEU A 61 -7.95 8.73 -12.86
C LEU A 61 -8.10 8.52 -14.36
N ALA A 62 -8.76 7.43 -14.74
CA ALA A 62 -9.13 7.14 -16.12
C ALA A 62 -10.64 6.95 -16.21
N ALA A 63 -11.27 7.54 -17.22
CA ALA A 63 -12.70 7.43 -17.47
C ALA A 63 -12.95 7.04 -18.93
N TYR A 64 -13.94 6.18 -19.14
CA TYR A 64 -14.33 5.72 -20.47
C TYR A 64 -15.86 5.63 -20.57
N GLY A 65 -16.40 5.90 -21.77
CA GLY A 65 -17.82 5.86 -22.05
C GLY A 65 -18.55 7.20 -21.85
N PRO A 66 -19.89 7.21 -21.91
CA PRO A 66 -20.70 8.41 -21.70
C PRO A 66 -20.38 9.10 -20.37
N GLY A 67 -20.20 10.41 -20.40
CA GLY A 67 -19.82 11.19 -19.21
C GLY A 67 -18.33 11.21 -18.89
N SER A 68 -17.48 10.46 -19.59
CA SER A 68 -16.01 10.54 -19.43
C SER A 68 -15.46 11.95 -19.69
N THR A 69 -16.09 12.70 -20.60
CA THR A 69 -15.74 14.10 -20.91
C THR A 69 -16.09 15.08 -19.79
N LEU A 70 -16.80 14.65 -18.74
CA LEU A 70 -17.08 15.47 -17.56
C LEU A 70 -15.87 15.56 -16.62
N MET A 71 -14.89 14.66 -16.77
CA MET A 71 -13.74 14.58 -15.87
C MET A 71 -12.79 15.75 -16.07
N LYS A 72 -12.53 16.48 -14.98
CA LYS A 72 -11.56 17.57 -14.95
C LYS A 72 -10.14 17.01 -14.87
N PRO A 73 -9.11 17.72 -15.38
CA PRO A 73 -7.72 17.29 -15.28
C PRO A 73 -7.22 17.09 -13.84
N PHE A 74 -7.83 17.80 -12.87
CA PHE A 74 -7.54 17.69 -11.46
C PHE A 74 -8.83 17.82 -10.67
N VAL A 75 -9.10 16.89 -9.75
CA VAL A 75 -10.40 16.74 -9.12
C VAL A 75 -10.24 16.17 -7.71
N ARG A 76 -11.01 16.68 -6.75
CA ARG A 76 -11.10 16.05 -5.42
C ARG A 76 -11.98 14.81 -5.49
N ASN A 77 -11.72 13.81 -4.66
CA ASN A 77 -12.54 12.58 -4.61
C ASN A 77 -14.04 12.87 -4.35
N THR A 78 -14.37 13.91 -3.58
CA THR A 78 -15.75 14.34 -3.35
C THR A 78 -16.42 14.92 -4.59
N GLU A 79 -15.68 15.59 -5.46
CA GLU A 79 -16.18 16.07 -6.75
C GLU A 79 -16.35 14.93 -7.75
N LEU A 80 -15.48 13.91 -7.70
CA LEU A 80 -15.60 12.71 -8.52
C LEU A 80 -16.91 11.96 -8.23
N HIS A 81 -17.36 11.91 -6.98
CA HIS A 81 -18.67 11.35 -6.63
C HIS A 81 -19.81 12.07 -7.38
N ASN A 82 -19.83 13.40 -7.35
CA ASN A 82 -20.86 14.18 -8.05
C ASN A 82 -20.80 14.00 -9.57
N LEU A 83 -19.59 13.89 -10.12
CA LEU A 83 -19.40 13.55 -11.53
C LEU A 83 -20.05 12.21 -11.87
N MET A 84 -19.83 11.17 -11.06
CA MET A 84 -20.41 9.84 -11.29
C MET A 84 -21.94 9.86 -11.22
N LEU A 85 -22.51 10.60 -10.27
CA LEU A 85 -23.97 10.78 -10.19
C LEU A 85 -24.53 11.44 -11.46
N ASN A 86 -23.87 12.51 -11.94
CA ASN A 86 -24.27 13.18 -13.17
C ASN A 86 -24.16 12.25 -14.39
N ALA A 87 -23.04 11.53 -14.53
CA ALA A 87 -22.84 10.58 -15.61
C ALA A 87 -23.88 9.43 -15.60
N ALA A 88 -24.32 9.01 -14.42
CA ALA A 88 -25.36 7.99 -14.24
C ALA A 88 -26.79 8.54 -14.34
N GLY A 89 -26.98 9.86 -14.50
CA GLY A 89 -28.29 10.49 -14.53
C GLY A 89 -29.04 10.45 -13.19
N VAL A 90 -28.35 10.22 -12.08
CA VAL A 90 -28.94 10.19 -10.73
C VAL A 90 -29.07 11.62 -10.22
N LYS A 91 -30.30 12.03 -9.89
CA LYS A 91 -30.59 13.34 -9.29
C LYS A 91 -30.61 13.22 -7.76
N VAL A 92 -29.88 14.11 -7.10
CA VAL A 92 -29.90 14.31 -5.64
C VAL A 92 -30.60 15.63 -5.34
#